data_AF-A0A943I1P5-F1
#
_entry.id   AF-A0A943I1P5-F1
#
_cell.length_a   1.000
_cell.length_b   1.000
_cell.length_c   1.000
_cell.angle_alpha   90.00
_cell.angle_beta   90.00
_cell.angle_gamma   90.00
#
_symmetry.space_group_name_H-M   'P 1'
#
loop_
_entity.id
_entity.type
_entity.pdbx_description
1 polymer ?
#
loop_
_entity_poly.entity_id
_entity_poly.type
_entity_poly.pdbx_seq_one_letter_code
_entity_poly.pdbx_strand_id
1 'polypeptide(L)'
;MRKKLVGRDWQKQRVVQSILKDVRDDLHDDALVHRILHEKVSQDPAMQHETFGQRAADKLAAFAGSWLFLLTFVVLLLGWMIFNAVMAARAFDPYPYILLNLVLSCLSAIQAPILMMSQNRQGEKDRLRAENDFQVNLKTEFIIEDLHHKLEEALMGQQELHEALEALTAKIERSGGSHETDAPSL
;
A
#
# COMPACT_ATOMS: atom_id res chain seq x y z
N MET A 1 20.76 58.04 9.03
CA MET A 1 20.09 56.79 9.48
C MET A 1 20.09 55.66 8.41
N ARG A 2 21.15 55.48 7.60
CA ARG A 2 21.11 54.58 6.42
C ARG A 2 22.05 53.35 6.45
N LYS A 3 22.64 53.01 7.61
CA LYS A 3 23.63 51.90 7.73
C LYS A 3 23.09 50.60 8.37
N LYS A 4 21.88 50.58 8.92
CA LYS A 4 21.33 49.38 9.61
C LYS A 4 20.49 48.44 8.73
N LEU A 5 20.15 48.81 7.49
CA LEU A 5 19.27 48.00 6.64
C LEU A 5 20.04 46.97 5.80
N VAL A 6 21.27 47.28 5.36
CA VAL A 6 22.05 46.40 4.46
C VAL A 6 22.49 45.11 5.16
N GLY A 7 22.86 45.14 6.44
CA GLY A 7 23.38 43.95 7.15
C GLY A 7 22.36 42.83 7.37
N ARG A 8 21.05 43.12 7.32
CA ARG A 8 19.98 42.16 7.60
C ARG A 8 19.61 41.32 6.37
N ASP A 9 19.84 41.85 5.17
CA ASP A 9 19.53 41.16 3.92
C ASP A 9 20.62 40.11 3.57
N TRP A 10 21.89 40.40 3.89
CA TRP A 10 22.99 39.44 3.73
C TRP A 10 22.86 38.20 4.62
N GLN A 11 22.33 38.35 5.84
CA GLN A 11 22.06 37.20 6.71
C GLN A 11 20.88 36.38 6.21
N LYS A 12 19.80 37.02 5.73
CA LYS A 12 18.67 36.31 5.14
C LYS A 12 19.08 35.50 3.91
N GLN A 13 19.88 36.08 3.02
CA GLN A 13 20.36 35.37 1.83
C GLN A 13 21.28 34.19 2.18
N ARG A 14 22.13 34.33 3.21
CA ARG A 14 22.96 33.20 3.68
C ARG A 14 22.15 32.06 4.29
N VAL A 15 21.12 32.37 5.08
CA VAL A 15 20.25 31.36 5.70
C VAL A 15 19.38 30.67 4.65
N VAL A 16 18.86 31.43 3.68
CA VAL A 16 18.12 30.84 2.55
C VAL A 16 19.04 29.96 1.72
N GLN A 17 20.29 30.38 1.45
CA GLN A 17 21.24 29.53 0.72
C GLN A 17 21.72 28.33 1.53
N SER A 18 21.81 28.39 2.86
CA SER A 18 22.13 27.20 3.66
C SER A 18 20.97 26.21 3.71
N ILE A 19 19.71 26.68 3.80
CA ILE A 19 18.53 25.80 3.76
C ILE A 19 18.35 25.21 2.35
N LEU A 20 18.52 26.00 1.29
CA LEU A 20 18.43 25.53 -0.09
C LEU A 20 19.61 24.63 -0.50
N LYS A 21 20.68 24.61 0.31
CA LYS A 21 21.82 23.71 0.14
C LYS A 21 21.61 22.41 0.93
N ASP A 22 21.17 22.48 2.18
CA ASP A 22 20.78 21.30 2.97
C ASP A 22 19.67 20.49 2.27
N VAL A 23 18.61 21.15 1.82
CA VAL A 23 17.49 20.47 1.14
C VAL A 23 17.88 19.90 -0.22
N ARG A 24 18.92 20.44 -0.87
CA ARG A 24 19.41 19.94 -2.17
C ARG A 24 20.44 18.84 -2.03
N ASP A 25 21.25 18.86 -0.97
CA ASP A 25 22.17 17.77 -0.63
C ASP A 25 21.39 16.55 -0.09
N ASP A 26 20.31 16.74 0.67
CA ASP A 26 19.41 15.64 1.11
C ASP A 26 18.57 15.04 -0.04
N LEU A 27 18.43 15.75 -1.17
CA LEU A 27 17.64 15.29 -2.33
C LEU A 27 18.45 14.45 -3.34
N HIS A 28 19.77 14.34 -3.15
CA HIS A 28 20.67 13.55 -4.01
C HIS A 28 20.99 12.17 -3.44
N ASP A 29 20.10 11.69 -2.59
CA ASP A 29 20.37 10.57 -1.71
C ASP A 29 20.01 9.24 -2.40
N ASP A 30 20.99 8.69 -3.12
CA ASP A 30 21.13 7.23 -3.28
C ASP A 30 20.98 6.53 -1.91
N ALA A 31 21.26 7.23 -0.80
CA ALA A 31 21.04 6.79 0.58
C ALA A 31 19.57 6.76 1.04
N LEU A 32 18.69 7.66 0.55
CA LEU A 32 17.24 7.70 0.80
C LEU A 32 16.56 6.65 -0.05
N VAL A 33 16.97 6.54 -1.32
CA VAL A 33 16.55 5.46 -2.23
C VAL A 33 16.91 4.11 -1.62
N HIS A 34 18.15 3.93 -1.15
CA HIS A 34 18.58 2.69 -0.51
C HIS A 34 17.86 2.43 0.82
N ARG A 35 17.60 3.46 1.64
CA ARG A 35 16.86 3.33 2.90
C ARG A 35 15.39 2.95 2.66
N ILE A 36 14.72 3.61 1.70
CA ILE A 36 13.35 3.27 1.30
C ILE A 36 13.32 1.86 0.67
N LEU A 37 14.32 1.47 -0.12
CA LEU A 37 14.45 0.13 -0.70
C LEU A 37 14.66 -0.97 0.36
N HIS A 38 15.46 -0.70 1.41
CA HIS A 38 15.83 -1.68 2.43
C HIS A 38 14.90 -1.70 3.66
N GLU A 39 14.11 -0.66 3.89
CA GLU A 39 13.09 -0.67 4.93
C GLU A 39 11.93 -1.57 4.50
N LYS A 40 11.85 -2.74 5.12
CA LYS A 40 10.71 -3.66 4.96
C LYS A 40 9.48 -3.02 5.62
N VAL A 41 8.82 -2.13 4.88
CA VAL A 41 7.53 -1.52 5.25
C VAL A 41 6.38 -2.54 5.13
N SER A 42 6.64 -3.77 4.68
CA SER A 42 5.71 -4.88 4.80
C SER A 42 5.67 -5.39 6.25
N GLN A 43 5.12 -4.59 7.16
CA GLN A 43 4.71 -5.07 8.46
C GLN A 43 3.52 -6.00 8.22
N ASP A 44 3.77 -7.31 8.22
CA ASP A 44 2.72 -8.31 8.08
C ASP A 44 1.71 -8.13 9.24
N PRO A 45 0.46 -7.69 8.96
CA PRO A 45 -0.54 -7.51 10.00
C PRO A 45 -0.94 -8.83 10.65
N ALA A 46 -0.49 -9.99 10.12
CA ALA A 46 -0.71 -11.30 10.70
C ALA A 46 0.14 -11.58 11.96
N MET A 47 1.14 -10.75 12.28
CA MET A 47 2.01 -10.91 13.45
C MET A 47 1.50 -10.22 14.73
N GLN A 48 0.21 -9.90 14.82
CA GLN A 48 -0.41 -9.61 16.11
C GLN A 48 -0.82 -10.93 16.77
N HIS A 49 -0.36 -11.14 18.01
CA HIS A 49 -0.72 -12.30 18.83
C HIS A 49 -2.25 -12.36 19.03
N GLU A 50 -2.93 -13.14 18.19
CA GLU A 50 -4.37 -13.39 18.31
C GLU A 50 -4.62 -14.14 19.64
N THR A 51 -5.32 -13.49 20.55
CA THR A 51 -5.69 -14.10 21.84
C THR A 51 -6.61 -15.31 21.59
N PHE A 52 -6.58 -16.31 22.49
CA PHE A 52 -7.43 -17.51 22.37
C PHE A 52 -8.92 -17.17 22.17
N GLY A 53 -9.39 -16.09 22.79
CA GLY A 53 -10.76 -15.58 22.62
C GLY A 53 -11.03 -15.05 21.21
N GLN A 54 -10.10 -14.32 20.60
CA GLN A 54 -10.23 -13.83 19.22
C GLN A 54 -10.27 -14.98 18.22
N ARG A 55 -9.41 -15.98 18.41
CA ARG A 55 -9.34 -17.16 17.54
C ARG A 55 -10.57 -18.08 17.66
N ALA A 56 -11.19 -18.13 18.85
CA ALA A 56 -12.48 -18.80 19.04
C ALA A 56 -13.63 -18.00 18.42
N ALA A 57 -13.66 -16.68 18.62
CA ALA A 57 -14.66 -15.78 18.04
C ALA A 57 -14.65 -15.82 16.51
N ASP A 58 -13.48 -15.88 15.88
CA ASP A 58 -13.35 -15.99 14.43
C ASP A 58 -13.89 -17.30 13.87
N LYS A 59 -13.59 -18.40 14.54
CA LYS A 59 -14.13 -19.71 14.16
C LYS A 59 -15.65 -19.74 14.33
N LEU A 60 -16.16 -19.17 15.40
CA LEU A 60 -17.59 -19.04 15.63
C LEU A 60 -18.26 -18.12 14.61
N ALA A 61 -17.63 -16.99 14.25
CA ALA A 61 -18.14 -16.06 13.24
C ALA A 61 -18.13 -16.70 11.84
N ALA A 62 -17.05 -17.39 11.46
CA ALA A 62 -16.97 -18.11 10.19
C ALA A 62 -17.98 -19.27 10.12
N PHE A 63 -18.21 -19.97 11.23
CA PHE A 63 -19.19 -21.04 11.31
C PHE A 63 -20.64 -20.52 11.30
N ALA A 64 -20.94 -19.48 12.08
CA ALA A 64 -22.25 -18.85 12.15
C ALA A 64 -22.61 -18.05 10.88
N GLY A 65 -21.61 -17.59 10.12
CA GLY A 65 -21.79 -16.93 8.82
C GLY A 65 -21.97 -17.88 7.64
N SER A 66 -21.93 -19.20 7.85
CA SER A 66 -22.11 -20.18 6.79
C SER A 66 -23.58 -20.34 6.41
N TRP A 67 -23.87 -20.31 5.10
CA TRP A 67 -25.21 -20.54 4.55
C TRP A 67 -25.82 -21.88 4.98
N LEU A 68 -24.98 -22.92 5.13
CA LEU A 68 -25.46 -24.25 5.53
C LEU A 68 -25.86 -24.29 7.01
N PHE A 69 -25.17 -23.55 7.88
CA PHE A 69 -25.52 -23.45 9.31
C PHE A 69 -26.86 -22.76 9.52
N LEU A 70 -27.15 -21.73 8.74
CA LEU A 70 -28.45 -21.07 8.78
C LEU A 70 -29.58 -22.03 8.41
N LEU A 71 -29.40 -22.82 7.34
CA LEU A 71 -30.39 -23.80 6.91
C LEU A 71 -30.61 -24.90 7.96
N THR A 72 -29.56 -25.43 8.59
CA THR A 72 -29.72 -26.44 9.65
C THR A 72 -30.46 -25.86 10.87
N PHE A 73 -30.17 -24.61 11.24
CA PHE A 73 -30.85 -23.92 12.34
C PHE A 73 -32.35 -23.73 12.06
N VAL A 74 -32.72 -23.33 10.83
CA VAL A 74 -34.11 -23.21 10.41
C VAL A 74 -34.83 -24.56 10.46
N VAL A 75 -34.21 -25.63 9.98
CA VAL A 75 -34.78 -26.99 10.04
C VAL A 75 -34.99 -27.44 11.49
N LEU A 76 -34.04 -27.15 12.38
CA LEU A 76 -34.16 -27.47 13.81
C LEU A 76 -35.32 -26.73 14.47
N LEU A 77 -35.49 -25.43 14.18
CA LEU A 77 -36.61 -24.64 14.67
C LEU A 77 -37.96 -25.17 14.19
N LEU A 78 -38.06 -25.50 12.90
CA LEU A 78 -39.27 -26.11 12.33
C LEU A 78 -39.55 -27.48 12.95
N GLY A 79 -38.51 -28.29 13.17
CA GLY A 79 -38.62 -29.58 13.86
C GLY A 79 -39.13 -29.43 15.30
N TRP A 80 -38.62 -28.44 16.05
CA TRP A 80 -39.07 -28.14 17.41
C TRP A 80 -40.54 -27.68 17.45
N MET A 81 -40.93 -26.86 16.47
CA MET A 81 -42.31 -26.40 16.31
C MET A 81 -43.26 -27.57 16.03
N ILE A 82 -42.89 -28.48 15.10
CA ILE A 82 -43.66 -29.68 14.78
C ILE A 82 -43.75 -30.60 16.01
N PHE A 83 -42.64 -30.81 16.73
CA PHE A 83 -42.62 -31.63 17.94
C PHE A 83 -43.59 -31.12 19.01
N ASN A 84 -43.57 -29.81 19.29
CA ASN A 84 -44.50 -29.22 20.27
C ASN A 84 -45.96 -29.22 19.76
N ALA A 85 -46.18 -29.02 18.46
CA ALA A 85 -47.51 -29.10 17.87
C ALA A 85 -48.12 -30.51 17.98
N VAL A 86 -47.34 -31.57 17.75
CA VAL A 86 -47.78 -32.97 17.88
C VAL A 86 -48.06 -33.34 19.33
N MET A 87 -47.29 -32.81 20.28
CA MET A 87 -47.44 -33.12 21.70
C MET A 87 -48.65 -32.42 22.36
N ALA A 88 -49.24 -31.42 21.68
CA ALA A 88 -50.53 -30.76 21.96
C ALA A 88 -50.91 -30.61 23.45
N ALA A 89 -51.45 -31.66 24.08
CA ALA A 89 -51.91 -31.67 25.47
C ALA A 89 -50.80 -31.76 26.54
N ARG A 90 -49.57 -32.14 26.16
CA ARG A 90 -48.36 -32.16 27.01
C ARG A 90 -47.23 -31.29 26.44
N ALA A 91 -47.56 -30.37 25.54
CA ALA A 91 -46.57 -29.52 24.90
C ALA A 91 -45.78 -28.72 25.95
N PHE A 92 -44.45 -28.79 25.86
CA PHE A 92 -43.54 -28.10 26.76
C PHE A 92 -43.50 -26.59 26.44
N ASP A 93 -43.76 -26.23 25.18
CA ASP A 93 -43.89 -24.86 24.67
C ASP A 93 -45.11 -24.77 23.73
N PRO A 94 -46.34 -24.57 24.25
CA PRO A 94 -47.55 -24.42 23.44
C PRO A 94 -47.51 -23.15 22.59
N TYR A 95 -48.20 -23.14 21.44
CA TYR A 95 -48.41 -21.93 20.64
C TYR A 95 -48.99 -20.81 21.54
N PRO A 96 -48.35 -19.62 21.66
CA PRO A 96 -47.45 -18.94 20.71
C PRO A 96 -45.92 -19.08 20.91
N TYR A 97 -45.43 -20.19 21.49
CA TYR A 97 -44.00 -20.54 21.66
C TYR A 97 -43.18 -19.49 22.44
N ILE A 98 -43.50 -19.31 23.73
CA ILE A 98 -42.88 -18.27 24.56
C ILE A 98 -41.40 -18.56 24.85
N LEU A 99 -41.04 -19.82 25.02
CA LEU A 99 -39.67 -20.22 25.34
C LEU A 99 -38.77 -20.08 24.11
N LEU A 100 -39.26 -20.51 22.95
CA LEU A 100 -38.54 -20.35 21.69
C LEU A 100 -38.29 -18.87 21.40
N ASN A 101 -39.30 -18.01 21.55
CA ASN A 101 -39.15 -16.57 21.35
C ASN A 101 -38.16 -15.93 22.33
N LEU A 102 -38.16 -16.36 23.59
CA LEU A 102 -37.20 -15.86 24.60
C LEU A 102 -35.76 -16.22 24.22
N VAL A 103 -35.52 -17.48 23.83
CA VAL A 103 -34.19 -17.97 23.44
C VAL A 103 -33.71 -17.27 22.17
N LEU A 104 -34.56 -17.14 21.15
CA LEU A 104 -34.19 -16.43 19.91
C LEU A 104 -33.88 -14.96 20.14
N SER A 105 -34.66 -14.28 20.99
CA SER A 105 -34.41 -12.87 21.33
C SER A 105 -33.07 -12.69 22.04
N CYS A 106 -32.74 -13.60 22.96
CA CYS A 106 -31.45 -13.61 23.64
C CYS A 106 -30.28 -13.90 22.68
N LEU A 107 -30.42 -14.89 21.79
CA LEU A 107 -29.43 -15.20 20.76
C LEU A 107 -29.17 -13.99 19.85
N SER A 108 -30.23 -13.34 19.36
CA SER A 108 -30.13 -12.17 18.50
C SER A 108 -29.46 -10.99 19.22
N ALA A 109 -29.75 -10.77 20.50
CA ALA A 109 -29.15 -9.71 21.29
C ALA A 109 -27.64 -9.88 21.47
N ILE A 110 -27.16 -11.13 21.60
CA ILE A 110 -25.73 -11.45 21.70
C ILE A 110 -25.06 -11.45 20.32
N GLN A 111 -25.79 -11.81 19.27
CA GLN A 111 -25.26 -11.89 17.91
C GLN A 111 -24.82 -10.54 17.35
N ALA A 112 -25.59 -9.47 17.57
CA ALA A 112 -25.28 -8.15 17.01
C ALA A 112 -23.95 -7.55 17.52
N PRO A 113 -23.62 -7.57 18.82
CA PRO A 113 -22.31 -7.14 19.32
C PRO A 113 -21.16 -8.02 18.83
N ILE A 114 -21.33 -9.34 18.76
CA ILE A 114 -20.29 -10.25 18.26
C ILE A 114 -19.99 -9.97 16.79
N LEU A 115 -21.05 -9.78 15.98
CA LEU A 115 -20.91 -9.41 14.57
C LEU A 115 -20.25 -8.03 14.44
N MET A 116 -20.65 -7.05 15.25
CA MET A 116 -20.07 -5.70 15.24
C MET A 116 -18.59 -5.72 15.64
N MET A 117 -18.21 -6.52 16.64
CA MET A 117 -16.80 -6.68 17.05
C MET A 117 -15.97 -7.38 15.96
N SER A 118 -16.54 -8.39 15.30
CA SER A 118 -15.89 -9.08 14.18
C SER A 118 -15.70 -8.15 12.98
N GLN A 119 -16.70 -7.34 12.66
CA GLN A 119 -16.66 -6.34 11.59
C GLN A 119 -15.65 -5.22 11.89
N ASN A 120 -15.64 -4.68 13.11
CA ASN A 120 -14.70 -3.63 13.51
C ASN A 120 -13.24 -4.08 13.34
N ARG A 121 -12.95 -5.34 13.66
CA ARG A 121 -11.61 -5.93 13.51
C ARG A 121 -11.21 -6.16 12.05
N GLN A 122 -12.15 -6.61 11.21
CA GLN A 122 -11.88 -6.75 9.77
C GLN A 122 -11.65 -5.38 9.12
N GLY A 123 -12.46 -4.38 9.48
CA GLY A 123 -12.28 -3.00 8.98
C GLY A 123 -10.94 -2.38 9.38
N GLU A 124 -10.43 -2.68 10.58
CA GLU A 124 -9.10 -2.22 10.98
C GLU A 124 -7.97 -2.90 10.22
N LYS A 125 -8.06 -4.22 9.97
CA LYS A 125 -7.12 -4.95 9.09
C LYS A 125 -7.16 -4.42 7.66
N ASP A 126 -8.35 -4.15 7.13
CA ASP A 126 -8.53 -3.60 5.79
C ASP A 126 -7.98 -2.17 5.67
N ARG A 127 -8.16 -1.34 6.71
CA ARG A 127 -7.56 0.00 6.78
C ARG A 127 -6.03 -0.05 6.75
N LEU A 128 -5.43 -0.94 7.54
CA LEU A 128 -3.97 -1.11 7.57
C LEU A 128 -3.43 -1.60 6.22
N ARG A 129 -4.16 -2.50 5.55
CA ARG A 129 -3.81 -2.93 4.19
C ARG A 129 -3.88 -1.78 3.20
N ALA A 130 -4.94 -0.97 3.24
CA ALA A 130 -5.08 0.19 2.37
C ALA A 130 -3.96 1.22 2.57
N GLU A 131 -3.54 1.46 3.82
CA GLU A 131 -2.39 2.32 4.11
C GLU A 131 -1.09 1.72 3.56
N ASN A 132 -0.87 0.41 3.72
CA ASN A 132 0.32 -0.26 3.17
C ASN A 132 0.36 -0.16 1.64
N ASP A 133 -0.76 -0.45 0.98
CA ASP A 133 -0.89 -0.36 -0.47
C ASP A 133 -0.64 1.07 -0.97
N PHE A 134 -1.12 2.09 -0.23
CA PHE A 134 -0.85 3.48 -0.54
C PHE A 134 0.65 3.82 -0.45
N GLN A 135 1.33 3.38 0.61
CA GLN A 135 2.77 3.59 0.78
C GLN A 135 3.59 2.89 -0.31
N VAL A 136 3.21 1.65 -0.68
CA VAL A 136 3.84 0.91 -1.78
C VAL A 136 3.64 1.64 -3.10
N ASN A 137 2.46 2.21 -3.34
CA ASN A 137 2.17 2.94 -4.57
C ASN A 137 3.01 4.22 -4.67
N LEU A 138 3.11 5.01 -3.59
CA LEU A 138 3.98 6.20 -3.55
C LEU A 138 5.45 5.84 -3.79
N LYS A 139 5.94 4.76 -3.18
CA LYS A 139 7.29 4.26 -3.41
C LYS A 139 7.52 3.86 -4.86
N THR A 140 6.51 3.23 -5.48
CA THR A 140 6.57 2.82 -6.90
C THR A 140 6.63 4.04 -7.80
N GLU A 141 5.81 5.06 -7.54
CA GLU A 141 5.83 6.33 -8.27
C GLU A 141 7.20 7.00 -8.20
N PHE A 142 7.78 7.11 -7.01
CA PHE A 142 9.12 7.68 -6.83
C PHE A 142 10.22 6.89 -7.57
N ILE A 143 10.17 5.55 -7.53
CA ILE A 143 11.14 4.71 -8.25
C ILE A 143 11.00 4.88 -9.76
N ILE A 144 9.78 5.03 -10.27
CA ILE A 144 9.54 5.26 -11.71
C ILE A 144 10.14 6.61 -12.13
N GLU A 145 9.95 7.66 -11.32
CA GLU A 145 10.49 8.98 -11.61
C GLU A 145 12.02 9.03 -11.58
N ASP A 146 12.65 8.39 -10.58
CA ASP A 146 14.12 8.23 -10.54
C ASP A 146 14.64 7.44 -11.75
N LEU A 147 13.96 6.35 -12.11
CA LEU A 147 14.31 5.56 -13.28
C LEU A 147 14.18 6.36 -14.57
N HIS A 148 13.17 7.23 -14.67
CA HIS A 148 12.98 8.11 -15.83
C HIS A 148 14.14 9.09 -15.96
N HIS A 149 14.55 9.73 -14.86
CA HIS A 149 15.71 10.63 -14.86
C HIS A 149 17.00 9.92 -15.27
N LYS A 150 17.28 8.74 -14.70
CA LYS A 150 18.47 7.95 -15.06
C LYS A 150 18.45 7.52 -16.53
N LEU A 151 17.28 7.21 -17.07
CA LEU A 151 17.13 6.86 -18.48
C LEU A 151 17.42 8.08 -19.38
N GLU A 152 16.94 9.26 -19.00
CA GLU A 152 17.17 10.50 -19.74
C GLU A 152 18.65 10.92 -19.71
N GLU A 153 19.32 10.80 -18.56
CA GLU A 153 20.78 11.00 -18.45
C GLU A 153 21.56 10.01 -19.34
N ALA A 154 21.18 8.73 -19.35
CA ALA A 154 21.82 7.73 -20.19
C ALA A 154 21.62 8.00 -21.69
N LEU A 155 20.42 8.46 -22.08
CA LEU A 155 20.11 8.86 -23.45
C LEU A 155 20.94 10.08 -23.90
N MET A 156 21.06 11.10 -23.04
CA MET A 156 21.91 12.26 -23.33
C MET A 156 23.38 11.85 -23.49
N GLY A 157 23.89 10.98 -22.63
CA GLY A 157 25.25 10.43 -22.77
C GLY A 157 25.46 9.64 -24.07
N GLN A 158 24.45 8.89 -24.53
CA GLN A 158 24.52 8.22 -25.83
C GLN A 158 24.55 9.20 -27.01
N GLN A 159 23.79 10.30 -26.93
CA GLN A 159 23.78 11.33 -27.98
C GLN A 159 25.14 12.02 -28.09
N GLU A 160 25.74 12.42 -26.96
CA GLU A 160 27.08 13.03 -26.96
C GLU A 160 28.14 12.09 -27.55
N LEU A 161 28.09 10.80 -27.21
CA LEU A 161 28.99 9.80 -27.77
C LEU A 161 28.79 9.63 -29.28
N HIS A 162 27.54 9.68 -29.75
CA HIS A 162 27.21 9.59 -31.17
C HIS A 162 27.75 10.79 -31.95
N GLU A 163 27.54 12.02 -31.45
CA GLU A 163 28.09 13.24 -32.05
C GLU A 163 29.62 13.24 -32.07
N ALA A 164 30.26 12.78 -31.00
CA ALA A 164 31.72 12.67 -30.94
C ALA A 164 32.29 11.69 -31.97
N LEU A 165 31.60 10.56 -32.20
CA LEU A 165 31.96 9.59 -33.23
C LEU A 165 31.81 10.18 -34.64
N GLU A 166 30.70 10.85 -34.94
CA GLU A 166 30.50 11.51 -36.24
C GLU A 166 31.58 12.58 -36.50
N ALA A 167 31.91 13.39 -35.49
CA ALA A 167 32.95 14.40 -35.60
C ALA A 167 34.35 13.80 -35.86
N LEU A 168 34.69 12.69 -35.20
CA LEU A 168 35.94 11.97 -35.43
C LEU A 168 35.99 11.37 -36.85
N THR A 169 34.91 10.73 -37.30
CA THR A 169 34.81 10.18 -38.66
C THR A 169 34.99 11.28 -39.72
N ALA A 170 34.31 12.41 -39.57
CA ALA A 170 34.45 13.55 -40.49
C ALA A 170 35.88 14.13 -40.51
N LYS A 171 36.58 14.12 -39.36
CA LYS A 171 37.97 14.59 -39.26
C LYS A 171 38.96 13.64 -39.93
N ILE A 172 38.74 12.33 -39.80
CA ILE A 172 39.54 11.30 -40.48
C ILE A 172 39.37 11.43 -41.99
N GLU A 173 38.15 11.61 -42.47
CA GLU A 173 37.85 11.75 -43.91
C GLU A 173 38.52 12.98 -44.53
N ARG A 174 38.54 14.11 -43.80
CA ARG A 174 39.29 15.32 -44.19
C ARG A 174 40.82 15.11 -44.17
N SER A 175 41.34 14.30 -43.25
CA SER A 175 42.78 14.00 -43.15
C SER A 175 43.25 12.94 -44.14
N GLY A 176 42.36 12.06 -44.60
CA GLY A 176 42.63 11.06 -45.64
C GLY A 176 42.66 11.69 -47.03
N GLY A 177 41.79 12.66 -47.30
CA GLY A 177 41.75 13.38 -48.58
C GLY A 177 42.98 14.23 -48.89
N SER A 178 43.79 14.62 -47.90
CA SER A 178 45.02 15.40 -48.11
C SER A 178 46.24 14.57 -48.54
N HIS A 179 46.17 13.23 -48.51
CA HIS A 179 47.28 12.36 -48.87
C HIS A 179 47.18 11.76 -50.29
N GLU A 180 46.08 12.00 -51.03
CA GLU A 180 45.84 11.41 -52.36
C GLU A 180 45.96 12.42 -53.52
N THR A 181 46.60 13.58 -53.32
CA THR A 181 46.84 14.58 -54.40
C THR A 181 48.32 14.81 -54.72
N ASP A 182 49.21 13.91 -54.30
CA ASP A 182 50.62 13.86 -54.71
C ASP A 182 50.93 12.50 -55.39
N ALA A 183 50.21 12.20 -56.48
CA ALA A 183 50.70 11.21 -57.44
C ALA A 183 51.63 11.95 -58.43
N PRO A 184 52.93 11.63 -58.49
CA PRO A 184 53.84 12.29 -59.42
C PRO A 184 53.44 11.90 -60.85
N SER A 185 53.00 12.90 -61.63
CA SER A 185 52.86 12.79 -63.08
C SER A 185 54.24 12.56 -63.71
N LEU A 186 54.48 11.35 -64.20
CA LEU A 186 55.57 11.01 -65.12
C LEU A 186 55.35 11.66 -66.49
#